data_AF-A0A380DY75-F1
#
_entry.id   AF-A0A380DY75-F1
#
_cell.length_a   1.000
_cell.length_b   1.000
_cell.length_c   1.000
_cell.angle_alpha   90.00
_cell.angle_beta   90.00
_cell.angle_gamma   90.00
#
_symmetry.space_group_name_H-M   'P 1'
#
loop_
_entity.id
_entity.type
_entity.pdbx_description
1 polymer ?
#
loop_
_entity_poly.entity_id
_entity_poly.type
_entity_poly.pdbx_seq_one_letter_code
_entity_poly.pdbx_strand_id
1 'polypeptide(L)'
;MLLKRLWKYFDKERRSRNDIFLTSLIKINRLNLDFYKGVRQGLLMIIPAIIGYLCGNFQFGLLVATGTLAHIYVFKGPSRSKLRTVIICNLAFAICMMLGTLTAKTPLVFGMTLLIVTVIPFYIFTALKIAGPSSTFFIVTFSLPINLPIAPEEALYRGFAILVGGILATMMVLITIVFSKNKAEEQAIQNDFKLISKLLHTYNDKFAFLKVAKTAVDSFKASDKLLITSTSSNDKLSRRFQKLLLLHTSAQGIYSELLELNAKQIRPLPDELIEMMDHIIAQLDNSDENVRYWRKEVTVTEEFQKFIQPYIEN
;
A
#
# COMPACT_ATOMS: atom_id res chain seq x y z
N MET A 1 -32.52 20.15 -48.20
CA MET A 1 -31.81 18.84 -48.20
C MET A 1 -30.66 18.77 -47.18
N LEU A 2 -29.88 19.83 -47.00
CA LEU A 2 -28.76 19.92 -46.04
C LEU A 2 -29.17 19.77 -44.57
N LEU A 3 -30.27 20.38 -44.12
CA LEU A 3 -30.74 20.27 -42.74
C LEU A 3 -31.07 18.83 -42.30
N LYS A 4 -31.67 18.02 -43.18
CA LYS A 4 -31.96 16.60 -42.89
C LYS A 4 -30.67 15.77 -42.75
N ARG A 5 -29.62 16.11 -43.50
CA ARG A 5 -28.31 15.45 -43.39
C ARG A 5 -27.60 15.86 -42.09
N LEU A 6 -27.64 17.13 -41.72
CA LEU A 6 -27.09 17.64 -40.46
C LEU A 6 -27.79 17.03 -39.24
N TRP A 7 -29.12 16.93 -39.25
CA TRP A 7 -29.88 16.33 -38.15
C TRP A 7 -29.56 14.84 -37.99
N LYS A 8 -29.43 14.09 -39.09
CA LYS A 8 -29.03 12.67 -39.06
C LYS A 8 -27.58 12.48 -38.57
N TYR A 9 -26.69 13.44 -38.83
CA TYR A 9 -25.33 13.43 -38.32
C TYR A 9 -25.28 13.68 -36.81
N PHE A 10 -26.00 14.71 -36.33
CA PHE A 10 -26.12 15.00 -34.89
C PHE A 10 -26.78 13.87 -34.09
N ASP A 11 -27.80 13.21 -34.63
CA ASP A 11 -28.46 12.09 -33.96
C ASP A 11 -27.55 10.85 -33.90
N LYS A 12 -26.78 10.58 -34.96
CA LYS A 12 -25.77 9.51 -34.99
C LYS A 12 -24.65 9.75 -33.96
N GLU A 13 -24.21 10.99 -33.81
CA GLU A 13 -23.15 11.37 -32.89
C GLU A 13 -23.63 11.42 -31.42
N ARG A 14 -24.90 11.77 -31.19
CA ARG A 14 -25.55 11.64 -29.88
C ARG A 14 -25.70 10.16 -29.47
N ARG A 15 -26.12 9.30 -30.40
CA ARG A 15 -26.29 7.85 -30.14
C ARG A 15 -24.95 7.17 -29.87
N SER A 16 -23.93 7.43 -30.69
CA SER A 16 -22.55 6.95 -30.47
C SER A 16 -21.99 7.35 -29.10
N ARG A 17 -22.21 8.59 -28.66
CA ARG A 17 -21.74 9.07 -27.35
C ARG A 17 -22.46 8.37 -26.19
N ASN A 18 -23.77 8.14 -26.31
CA ASN A 18 -24.54 7.40 -25.32
C ASN A 18 -24.11 5.93 -25.24
N ASP A 19 -23.80 5.29 -26.38
CA ASP A 19 -23.31 3.92 -26.42
C ASP A 19 -21.92 3.80 -25.78
N ILE A 20 -21.02 4.77 -26.01
CA ILE A 20 -19.71 4.83 -25.34
C ILE A 20 -19.87 5.05 -23.83
N PHE A 21 -20.81 5.89 -23.40
CA PHE A 21 -21.13 6.10 -21.99
C PHE A 21 -21.71 4.84 -21.33
N LEU A 22 -22.69 4.18 -21.95
CA LEU A 22 -23.24 2.91 -21.46
C LEU A 22 -22.17 1.83 -21.39
N THR A 23 -21.35 1.72 -22.42
CA THR A 23 -20.24 0.75 -22.44
C THR A 23 -19.21 1.07 -21.36
N SER A 24 -19.00 2.35 -21.03
CA SER A 24 -18.12 2.79 -19.93
C SER A 24 -18.74 2.53 -18.54
N LEU A 25 -20.07 2.59 -18.41
CA LEU A 25 -20.78 2.20 -17.19
C LEU A 25 -20.70 0.68 -16.93
N ILE A 26 -20.64 -0.12 -17.99
CA ILE A 26 -20.57 -1.59 -17.92
C ILE A 26 -19.12 -2.08 -17.81
N LYS A 27 -18.13 -1.29 -18.29
CA LYS A 27 -16.70 -1.62 -18.16
C LYS A 27 -16.23 -1.46 -16.72
N ILE A 28 -16.28 -2.56 -15.97
CA ILE A 28 -15.57 -2.69 -14.70
C ILE A 28 -14.07 -2.57 -14.98
N ASN A 29 -13.48 -1.44 -14.59
CA ASN A 29 -12.06 -1.20 -14.75
C ASN A 29 -11.27 -2.00 -13.69
N ARG A 30 -10.97 -3.27 -14.01
CA ARG A 30 -10.28 -4.20 -13.09
C ARG A 30 -8.87 -3.72 -12.68
N LEU A 31 -8.25 -2.81 -13.42
CA LEU A 31 -6.94 -2.23 -13.09
C LEU A 31 -6.94 -1.39 -11.80
N ASN A 32 -8.10 -0.89 -11.38
CA ASN A 32 -8.24 -0.10 -10.14
C ASN A 32 -8.80 -0.91 -8.96
N LEU A 33 -9.13 -2.19 -9.17
CA LEU A 33 -9.70 -3.05 -8.14
C LEU A 33 -8.61 -3.81 -7.40
N ASP A 34 -8.33 -3.37 -6.17
CA ASP A 34 -7.51 -4.13 -5.25
C ASP A 34 -8.35 -5.23 -4.60
N PHE A 35 -8.43 -6.39 -5.28
CA PHE A 35 -9.25 -7.53 -4.85
C PHE A 35 -8.94 -7.97 -3.42
N TYR A 36 -7.66 -7.95 -3.04
CA TYR A 36 -7.22 -8.29 -1.68
C TYR A 36 -7.79 -7.36 -0.62
N LYS A 37 -7.86 -6.05 -0.90
CA LYS A 37 -8.52 -5.10 0.02
C LYS A 37 -10.01 -5.35 0.16
N GLY A 38 -10.68 -5.68 -0.95
CA GLY A 38 -12.11 -6.00 -0.97
C GLY A 38 -12.44 -7.24 -0.15
N VAL A 39 -11.71 -8.35 -0.38
CA VAL A 39 -11.87 -9.60 0.37
C VAL A 39 -11.61 -9.37 1.86
N ARG A 40 -10.53 -8.63 2.19
CA ARG A 40 -10.21 -8.28 3.58
C ARG A 40 -11.33 -7.49 4.25
N GLN A 41 -11.90 -6.50 3.56
CA GLN A 41 -13.02 -5.72 4.09
C GLN A 41 -14.27 -6.60 4.28
N GLY A 42 -14.58 -7.45 3.30
CA GLY A 42 -15.71 -8.37 3.39
C GLY A 42 -15.58 -9.31 4.59
N LEU A 43 -14.41 -9.89 4.80
CA LEU A 43 -14.13 -10.74 5.96
C LEU A 43 -14.29 -9.97 7.27
N LEU A 44 -13.80 -8.72 7.32
CA LEU A 44 -13.92 -7.86 8.49
C LEU A 44 -15.36 -7.53 8.85
N MET A 45 -16.26 -7.48 7.87
CA MET A 45 -17.69 -7.25 8.09
C MET A 45 -18.44 -8.54 8.46
N ILE A 46 -18.09 -9.67 7.83
CA ILE A 46 -18.78 -10.95 8.05
C ILE A 46 -18.48 -11.51 9.44
N ILE A 47 -17.24 -11.42 9.91
CA ILE A 47 -16.84 -12.01 11.20
C ILE A 47 -17.68 -11.47 12.37
N PRO A 48 -17.81 -10.14 12.59
CA PRO A 48 -18.62 -9.61 13.68
C PRO A 48 -20.11 -9.92 13.53
N ALA A 49 -20.63 -9.96 12.29
CA ALA A 49 -22.02 -10.30 12.03
C ALA A 49 -22.33 -11.76 12.42
N ILE A 50 -21.46 -12.70 12.08
CA ILE A 50 -21.58 -14.12 12.47
C ILE A 50 -21.43 -14.26 13.99
N ILE A 51 -20.47 -13.60 14.61
CA ILE A 51 -20.30 -13.64 16.07
C ILE A 51 -21.55 -13.12 16.77
N GLY A 52 -22.11 -11.99 16.33
CA GLY A 52 -23.37 -11.47 16.87
C GLY A 52 -24.54 -12.44 16.70
N TYR A 53 -24.64 -13.10 15.54
CA TYR A 53 -25.64 -14.15 15.31
C TYR A 53 -25.49 -15.30 16.30
N LEU A 54 -24.27 -15.82 16.50
CA LEU A 54 -23.99 -16.94 17.41
C LEU A 54 -24.20 -16.58 18.89
N CYS A 55 -23.95 -15.33 19.27
CA CYS A 55 -24.20 -14.82 20.63
C CYS A 55 -25.67 -14.46 20.89
N GLY A 56 -26.58 -14.67 19.92
CA GLY A 56 -28.00 -14.32 20.05
C GLY A 56 -28.31 -12.83 19.93
N ASN A 57 -27.33 -12.00 19.52
CA ASN A 57 -27.49 -10.56 19.33
C ASN A 57 -27.03 -10.12 17.94
N PHE A 58 -27.79 -10.51 16.92
CA PHE A 58 -27.46 -10.23 15.53
C PHE A 58 -27.43 -8.73 15.22
N GLN A 59 -28.35 -7.95 15.78
CA GLN A 59 -28.38 -6.49 15.59
C GLN A 59 -27.07 -5.85 16.08
N PHE A 60 -26.58 -6.23 17.26
CA PHE A 60 -25.29 -5.76 17.75
C PHE A 60 -24.14 -6.18 16.82
N GLY A 61 -24.12 -7.43 16.35
CA GLY A 61 -23.13 -7.90 15.37
C GLY A 61 -23.12 -7.07 14.08
N LEU A 62 -24.30 -6.66 13.59
CA LEU A 62 -24.44 -5.81 12.40
C LEU A 62 -23.94 -4.38 12.63
N LEU A 63 -24.18 -3.83 13.82
CA LEU A 63 -23.63 -2.52 14.22
C LEU A 63 -22.09 -2.58 14.30
N VAL A 64 -21.54 -3.63 14.93
CA VAL A 64 -20.09 -3.85 14.96
C VAL A 64 -19.54 -4.01 13.54
N ALA A 65 -20.20 -4.79 12.67
CA ALA A 65 -19.81 -4.93 11.27
C ALA A 65 -19.79 -3.58 10.53
N THR A 66 -20.76 -2.70 10.79
CA THR A 66 -20.83 -1.35 10.21
C THR A 66 -19.66 -0.48 10.67
N GLY A 67 -19.26 -0.57 11.94
CA GLY A 67 -18.07 0.14 12.46
C GLY A 67 -16.78 -0.22 11.71
N THR A 68 -16.67 -1.44 11.18
CA THR A 68 -15.49 -1.86 10.41
C THR A 68 -15.32 -1.11 9.08
N LEU A 69 -16.33 -0.38 8.60
CA LEU A 69 -16.25 0.45 7.39
C LEU A 69 -15.19 1.56 7.52
N ALA A 70 -14.77 1.92 8.73
CA ALA A 70 -13.68 2.87 8.96
C ALA A 70 -12.36 2.40 8.31
N HIS A 71 -12.17 1.08 8.16
CA HIS A 71 -11.00 0.51 7.47
C HIS A 71 -10.95 0.87 5.97
N ILE A 72 -12.09 1.17 5.33
CA ILE A 72 -12.12 1.55 3.90
C ILE A 72 -11.42 2.90 3.67
N TYR A 73 -11.33 3.75 4.69
CA TYR A 73 -10.65 5.05 4.62
C TYR A 73 -9.11 4.95 4.70
N VAL A 74 -8.57 3.73 4.76
CA VAL A 74 -7.12 3.47 4.82
C VAL A 74 -6.54 3.38 3.42
N PHE A 75 -6.08 4.52 2.90
CA PHE A 75 -5.41 4.58 1.61
C PHE A 75 -3.88 4.64 1.71
N LYS A 76 -3.21 4.64 0.56
CA LYS A 76 -1.74 4.72 0.46
C LYS A 76 -1.25 5.97 1.21
N GLY A 77 -0.20 5.82 2.01
CA GLY A 77 0.35 6.90 2.83
C GLY A 77 1.19 6.37 4.00
N PRO A 78 1.85 7.26 4.76
CA PRO A 78 2.64 6.88 5.93
C PRO A 78 1.79 6.14 6.97
N SER A 79 2.39 5.18 7.69
CA SER A 79 1.71 4.34 8.69
C SER A 79 0.96 5.17 9.75
N ARG A 80 1.56 6.27 10.23
CA ARG A 80 0.93 7.19 11.19
C ARG A 80 -0.32 7.87 10.64
N SER A 81 -0.30 8.25 9.36
CA SER A 81 -1.44 8.89 8.70
C SER A 81 -2.62 7.91 8.57
N LYS A 82 -2.34 6.68 8.13
CA LYS A 82 -3.34 5.60 8.04
C LYS A 82 -4.06 5.37 9.36
N LEU A 83 -3.30 5.27 10.46
CA LEU A 83 -3.85 5.02 11.78
C LEU A 83 -4.72 6.20 12.27
N ARG A 84 -4.24 7.43 12.09
CA ARG A 84 -4.97 8.65 12.46
C ARG A 84 -6.30 8.75 11.71
N THR A 85 -6.30 8.51 10.41
CA THR A 85 -7.52 8.58 9.59
C THR A 85 -8.58 7.58 10.08
N VAL A 86 -8.19 6.34 10.38
CA VAL A 86 -9.13 5.30 10.84
C VAL A 86 -9.73 5.66 12.19
N ILE A 87 -8.90 6.11 13.13
CA ILE A 87 -9.36 6.46 14.48
C ILE A 87 -10.36 7.62 14.41
N ILE A 88 -10.05 8.65 13.62
CA ILE A 88 -10.95 9.80 13.42
C ILE A 88 -12.25 9.36 12.75
N CYS A 89 -12.18 8.54 11.70
CA CYS A 89 -13.37 8.02 11.03
C CYS A 89 -14.23 7.17 11.97
N ASN A 90 -13.61 6.32 12.78
CA ASN A 90 -14.31 5.48 13.76
C ASN A 90 -15.07 6.35 14.78
N LEU A 91 -14.39 7.33 15.38
CA LEU A 91 -15.03 8.23 16.34
C LEU A 91 -16.20 9.00 15.70
N ALA A 92 -16.00 9.47 14.46
CA ALA A 92 -17.04 10.19 13.74
C ALA A 92 -18.22 9.28 13.35
N PHE A 93 -17.98 8.01 13.00
CA PHE A 93 -19.05 7.03 12.76
C PHE A 93 -19.87 6.75 14.00
N ALA A 94 -19.22 6.62 15.16
CA ALA A 94 -19.91 6.46 16.42
C ALA A 94 -20.83 7.66 16.72
N ILE A 95 -20.31 8.88 16.52
CA ILE A 95 -21.10 10.12 16.65
C ILE A 95 -22.25 10.15 15.64
N CYS A 96 -22.03 9.75 14.38
CA CYS A 96 -23.07 9.67 13.37
C CYS A 96 -24.19 8.71 13.79
N MET A 97 -23.84 7.54 14.34
CA MET A 97 -24.82 6.56 14.82
C MET A 97 -25.61 7.09 16.02
N MET A 98 -24.95 7.75 16.97
CA MET A 98 -25.60 8.38 18.13
C MET A 98 -26.58 9.47 17.69
N LEU A 99 -26.13 10.40 16.82
CA LEU A 99 -26.97 11.47 16.30
C LEU A 99 -28.13 10.94 15.46
N GLY A 100 -27.91 9.94 14.61
CA GLY A 100 -28.97 9.29 13.84
C GLY A 100 -30.02 8.65 14.76
N THR A 101 -29.60 8.01 15.85
CA THR A 101 -30.51 7.39 16.83
C THR A 101 -31.33 8.44 17.58
N LEU A 102 -30.71 9.54 18.00
CA LEU A 102 -31.38 10.63 18.72
C LEU A 102 -32.37 11.40 17.84
N THR A 103 -32.06 11.55 16.56
CA THR A 103 -32.87 12.33 15.62
C THR A 103 -33.93 11.50 14.87
N ALA A 104 -33.87 10.16 14.96
CA ALA A 104 -34.80 9.26 14.25
C ALA A 104 -36.28 9.52 14.54
N LYS A 105 -36.62 10.08 15.70
CA LYS A 105 -38.01 10.40 16.08
C LYS A 105 -38.59 11.60 15.33
N THR A 106 -37.75 12.52 14.85
CA THR A 106 -38.16 13.81 14.27
C THR A 106 -37.61 13.96 12.84
N PRO A 107 -38.39 13.62 11.80
CA PRO A 107 -37.91 13.59 10.41
C PRO A 107 -37.24 14.88 9.93
N LEU A 108 -37.74 16.04 10.36
CA LEU A 108 -37.16 17.34 10.00
C LEU A 108 -35.73 17.51 10.57
N VAL A 109 -35.54 17.19 11.85
CA VAL A 109 -34.23 17.29 12.53
C VAL A 109 -33.26 16.25 11.97
N PHE A 110 -33.75 15.05 11.68
CA PHE A 110 -32.99 14.00 11.02
C PHE A 110 -32.47 14.47 9.66
N GLY A 111 -33.34 15.03 8.81
CA GLY A 111 -32.96 15.55 7.49
C GLY A 111 -31.94 16.69 7.55
N MET A 112 -32.11 17.65 8.47
CA MET A 112 -31.15 18.74 8.66
C MET A 112 -29.79 18.23 9.14
N THR A 113 -29.79 17.30 10.09
CA THR A 113 -28.55 16.72 10.64
C THR A 113 -27.85 15.83 9.60
N LEU A 114 -28.62 15.09 8.80
CA LEU A 114 -28.10 14.32 7.66
C LEU A 114 -27.36 15.22 6.66
N LEU A 115 -27.91 16.41 6.36
CA LEU A 115 -27.26 17.38 5.48
C LEU A 115 -25.90 17.79 6.07
N ILE A 116 -25.86 18.14 7.36
CA ILE A 116 -24.63 18.52 8.07
C ILE A 116 -23.59 17.37 8.02
N VAL A 117 -24.00 16.15 8.38
CA VAL A 117 -23.16 14.94 8.39
C VAL A 117 -22.71 14.53 6.98
N THR A 118 -23.42 14.95 5.93
CA THR A 118 -23.02 14.72 4.55
C THR A 118 -21.99 15.74 4.08
N VAL A 119 -22.28 17.02 4.30
CA VAL A 119 -21.52 18.14 3.75
C VAL A 119 -20.18 18.30 4.45
N ILE A 120 -20.13 18.22 5.78
CA ILE A 120 -18.90 18.46 6.54
C ILE A 120 -17.81 17.44 6.17
N PRO A 121 -18.04 16.11 6.25
CA PRO A 121 -17.04 15.14 5.82
C PRO A 121 -16.69 15.30 4.35
N PHE A 122 -17.67 15.54 3.46
CA PHE A 122 -17.40 15.70 2.03
C PHE A 122 -16.37 16.80 1.77
N TYR A 123 -16.53 17.97 2.38
CA TYR A 123 -15.57 19.07 2.25
C TYR A 123 -14.23 18.76 2.90
N ILE A 124 -14.21 18.12 4.07
CA ILE A 124 -12.96 17.71 4.74
C ILE A 124 -12.15 16.75 3.87
N PHE A 125 -12.78 15.69 3.34
CA PHE A 125 -12.12 14.72 2.46
C PHE A 125 -11.62 15.35 1.17
N THR A 126 -12.41 16.26 0.59
CA THR A 126 -12.05 16.99 -0.64
C THR A 126 -10.88 17.95 -0.40
N ALA A 127 -10.94 18.77 0.66
CA ALA A 127 -9.91 19.75 1.00
C ALA A 127 -8.58 19.09 1.38
N LEU A 128 -8.65 17.99 2.14
CA LEU A 128 -7.46 17.24 2.55
C LEU A 128 -6.97 16.24 1.49
N LYS A 129 -7.64 16.14 0.33
CA LYS A 129 -7.36 15.17 -0.74
C LYS A 129 -7.22 13.74 -0.21
N ILE A 130 -7.99 13.39 0.82
CA ILE A 130 -7.97 12.05 1.40
C ILE A 130 -8.72 11.15 0.43
N ALA A 131 -8.02 10.17 -0.14
CA ALA A 131 -8.65 9.15 -0.96
C ALA A 131 -9.72 8.41 -0.14
N GLY A 132 -10.83 8.05 -0.78
CA GLY A 132 -11.92 7.33 -0.11
C GLY A 132 -13.29 7.59 -0.69
N PRO A 133 -14.31 6.92 -0.14
CA PRO A 133 -15.70 7.08 -0.52
C PRO A 133 -16.29 8.40 0.01
N SER A 134 -15.46 9.42 0.30
CA SER A 134 -15.86 10.73 0.81
C SER A 134 -16.84 10.60 2.00
N SER A 135 -18.04 11.19 1.93
CA SER A 135 -19.06 11.14 2.98
C SER A 135 -19.97 9.90 2.94
N THR A 136 -19.85 8.99 1.97
CA THR A 136 -20.83 7.91 1.76
C THR A 136 -21.07 7.04 2.99
N PHE A 137 -20.03 6.59 3.69
CA PHE A 137 -20.23 5.74 4.87
C PHE A 137 -20.63 6.50 6.13
N PHE A 138 -20.43 7.83 6.18
CA PHE A 138 -21.01 8.68 7.21
C PHE A 138 -22.54 8.73 7.05
N ILE A 139 -23.01 8.90 5.81
CA ILE A 139 -24.44 8.85 5.46
C ILE A 139 -25.05 7.51 5.85
N VAL A 140 -24.41 6.40 5.45
CA VAL A 140 -24.89 5.05 5.76
C VAL A 140 -24.98 4.84 7.28
N THR A 141 -23.93 5.20 8.02
CA THR A 141 -23.90 5.02 9.48
C THR A 141 -24.92 5.90 10.20
N PHE A 142 -25.08 7.16 9.76
CA PHE A 142 -26.09 8.06 10.31
C PHE A 142 -27.52 7.61 10.02
N SER A 143 -27.75 7.00 8.85
CA SER A 143 -29.09 6.64 8.39
C SER A 143 -29.55 5.27 8.91
N LEU A 144 -28.62 4.41 9.32
CA LEU A 144 -28.91 3.06 9.83
C LEU A 144 -30.00 3.03 10.93
N PRO A 145 -30.01 3.94 11.93
CA PRO A 145 -31.00 3.97 13.00
C PRO A 145 -32.45 4.13 12.56
N ILE A 146 -32.73 4.66 11.36
CA ILE A 146 -34.12 4.79 10.85
C ILE A 146 -34.79 3.44 10.64
N ASN A 147 -34.00 2.37 10.48
CA ASN A 147 -34.46 0.99 10.32
C ASN A 147 -34.46 0.21 11.64
N LEU A 148 -34.08 0.85 12.75
CA LEU A 148 -34.07 0.25 14.08
C LEU A 148 -35.25 0.76 14.91
N PRO A 149 -35.64 0.05 15.98
CA PRO A 149 -36.63 0.55 16.92
C PRO A 149 -36.27 1.95 17.43
N ILE A 150 -37.28 2.82 17.56
CA ILE A 150 -37.10 4.19 18.05
C ILE A 150 -36.84 4.13 19.56
N ALA A 151 -35.57 4.15 19.94
CA ALA A 151 -35.10 4.10 21.33
C ALA A 151 -33.91 5.07 21.50
N PRO A 152 -34.17 6.38 21.77
CA PRO A 152 -33.13 7.38 21.93
C PRO A 152 -32.12 7.06 23.04
N GLU A 153 -32.56 6.37 24.09
CA GLU A 153 -31.76 5.88 25.20
C GLU A 153 -30.68 4.87 24.76
N GLU A 154 -30.89 4.15 23.66
CA GLU A 154 -29.91 3.23 23.10
C GLU A 154 -28.84 3.92 22.24
N ALA A 155 -28.89 5.24 22.06
CA ALA A 155 -27.94 5.96 21.22
C ALA A 155 -26.49 5.65 21.61
N LEU A 156 -26.20 5.65 22.91
CA LEU A 156 -24.86 5.34 23.43
C LEU A 156 -24.48 3.88 23.16
N TYR A 157 -25.40 2.94 23.37
CA TYR A 157 -25.18 1.51 23.12
C TYR A 157 -24.89 1.24 21.63
N ARG A 158 -25.69 1.83 20.74
CA ARG A 158 -25.54 1.70 19.29
C ARG A 158 -24.23 2.34 18.80
N GLY A 159 -23.89 3.51 19.32
CA GLY A 159 -22.61 4.17 19.04
C GLY A 159 -21.40 3.37 19.58
N PHE A 160 -21.54 2.74 20.74
CA PHE A 160 -20.52 1.86 21.31
C PHE A 160 -20.29 0.62 20.44
N ALA A 161 -21.34 -0.01 19.93
CA ALA A 161 -21.21 -1.13 19.00
C ALA A 161 -20.40 -0.74 17.75
N ILE A 162 -20.66 0.45 17.19
CA ILE A 162 -19.87 1.00 16.07
C ILE A 162 -18.41 1.21 16.46
N LEU A 163 -18.14 1.76 17.66
CA LEU A 163 -16.77 1.94 18.17
C LEU A 163 -16.01 0.62 18.25
N VAL A 164 -16.64 -0.45 18.77
CA VAL A 164 -16.05 -1.79 18.83
C VAL A 164 -15.68 -2.28 17.44
N GLY A 165 -16.57 -2.09 16.46
CA GLY A 165 -16.30 -2.39 15.06
C GLY A 165 -15.10 -1.63 14.50
N GLY A 166 -15.01 -0.34 14.80
CA GLY A 166 -13.87 0.45 14.35
C GLY A 166 -12.57 0.16 15.10
N ILE A 167 -12.61 -0.35 16.34
CA ILE A 167 -11.43 -0.89 17.03
C ILE A 167 -10.90 -2.12 16.28
N LEU A 168 -11.79 -3.01 15.84
CA LEU A 168 -11.41 -4.16 15.00
C LEU A 168 -10.77 -3.69 13.68
N ALA A 169 -11.34 -2.66 13.05
CA ALA A 169 -10.73 -2.01 11.88
C ALA A 169 -9.32 -1.48 12.18
N THR A 170 -9.14 -0.76 13.28
CA THR A 170 -7.83 -0.24 13.72
C THR A 170 -6.82 -1.36 13.97
N MET A 171 -7.23 -2.46 14.62
CA MET A 171 -6.38 -3.63 14.81
C MET A 171 -5.92 -4.22 13.48
N MET A 172 -6.83 -4.34 12.49
CA MET A 172 -6.48 -4.85 11.17
C MET A 172 -5.46 -3.95 10.45
N VAL A 173 -5.54 -2.64 10.64
CA VAL A 173 -4.58 -1.67 10.11
C VAL A 173 -3.21 -1.85 10.75
N LEU A 174 -3.16 -2.01 12.08
CA LEU A 174 -1.92 -2.25 12.81
C LEU A 174 -1.24 -3.54 12.35
N ILE A 175 -2.01 -4.64 12.26
CA ILE A 175 -1.54 -5.92 11.72
C ILE A 175 -0.97 -5.72 10.31
N THR A 176 -1.72 -5.06 9.42
CA THR A 176 -1.26 -4.79 8.05
C THR A 176 0.05 -3.98 8.02
N ILE A 177 0.17 -2.97 8.88
CA ILE A 177 1.38 -2.12 8.95
C ILE A 177 2.59 -2.98 9.34
N VAL A 178 2.47 -3.78 10.39
CA VAL A 178 3.55 -4.65 10.88
C VAL A 178 3.98 -5.66 9.83
N PHE A 179 3.03 -6.37 9.20
CA PHE A 179 3.34 -7.34 8.14
C PHE A 179 3.92 -6.68 6.89
N SER A 180 3.46 -5.48 6.53
CA SER A 180 3.98 -4.76 5.35
C SER A 180 5.40 -4.24 5.57
N LYS A 181 5.75 -3.83 6.79
CA LYS A 181 7.10 -3.34 7.12
C LYS A 181 8.15 -4.42 6.86
N ASN A 182 7.92 -5.61 7.41
CA ASN A 182 8.86 -6.73 7.27
C ASN A 182 9.07 -7.15 5.80
N LYS A 183 7.99 -7.16 5.01
CA LYS A 183 8.07 -7.49 3.57
C LYS A 183 8.73 -6.40 2.74
N ALA A 184 8.45 -5.13 3.05
CA ALA A 184 9.01 -4.00 2.30
C ALA A 184 10.52 -3.87 2.53
N GLU A 185 11.00 -4.11 3.76
CA GLU A 185 12.42 -4.14 4.09
C GLU A 185 13.17 -5.25 3.33
N GLU A 186 12.61 -6.46 3.27
CA GLU A 186 13.20 -7.60 2.56
C GLU A 186 13.22 -7.38 1.04
N GLN A 187 12.10 -6.88 0.48
CA GLN A 187 12.00 -6.57 -0.94
C GLN A 187 12.97 -5.46 -1.38
N ALA A 188 13.21 -4.45 -0.53
CA ALA A 188 14.14 -3.37 -0.83
C ALA A 188 15.56 -3.91 -1.05
N ILE A 189 16.03 -4.80 -0.17
CA ILE A 189 17.35 -5.43 -0.30
C ILE A 189 17.41 -6.36 -1.51
N GLN A 190 16.37 -7.17 -1.77
CA GLN A 190 16.33 -7.99 -2.98
C GLN A 190 16.42 -7.15 -4.26
N ASN A 191 15.77 -6.00 -4.29
CA ASN A 191 15.83 -5.09 -5.43
C ASN A 191 17.23 -4.46 -5.59
N ASP A 192 17.89 -4.10 -4.49
CA ASP A 192 19.27 -3.57 -4.52
C ASP A 192 20.23 -4.60 -5.15
N PHE A 193 20.17 -5.88 -4.75
CA PHE A 193 21.01 -6.95 -5.33
C PHE A 193 20.67 -7.25 -6.80
N LYS A 194 19.37 -7.29 -7.16
CA LYS A 194 18.94 -7.43 -8.57
C LYS A 194 19.43 -6.28 -9.44
N LEU A 195 19.49 -5.08 -8.88
CA LEU A 195 20.00 -3.91 -9.58
C LEU A 195 21.52 -4.02 -9.79
N ILE A 196 22.27 -4.56 -8.83
CA ILE A 196 23.71 -4.81 -8.96
C ILE A 196 24.01 -5.85 -10.04
N SER A 197 23.31 -6.99 -10.08
CA SER A 197 23.49 -7.96 -11.18
C SER A 197 23.19 -7.33 -12.53
N LYS A 198 22.12 -6.52 -12.62
CA LYS A 198 21.83 -5.79 -13.85
C LYS A 198 22.96 -4.82 -14.25
N LEU A 199 23.59 -4.15 -13.29
CA LEU A 199 24.76 -3.31 -13.55
C LEU A 199 25.96 -4.12 -14.05
N LEU A 200 26.25 -5.27 -13.45
CA LEU A 200 27.33 -6.17 -13.86
C LEU A 200 27.13 -6.68 -15.29
N HIS A 201 25.94 -7.19 -15.62
CA HIS A 201 25.59 -7.67 -16.97
C HIS A 201 25.64 -6.57 -18.03
N THR A 202 25.39 -5.32 -17.63
CA THR A 202 25.36 -4.17 -18.55
C THR A 202 26.70 -3.42 -18.60
N TYR A 203 27.68 -3.80 -17.78
CA TYR A 203 28.91 -3.05 -17.58
C TYR A 203 29.76 -2.90 -18.86
N ASN A 204 29.78 -3.94 -19.70
CA ASN A 204 30.53 -3.94 -20.95
C ASN A 204 30.00 -2.89 -21.96
N ASP A 205 28.72 -2.49 -21.87
CA ASP A 205 28.12 -1.40 -22.65
C ASP A 205 28.12 -0.08 -21.86
N LYS A 206 28.92 0.90 -22.31
CA LYS A 206 29.08 2.20 -21.64
C LYS A 206 27.79 3.00 -21.54
N PHE A 207 26.94 2.94 -22.56
CA PHE A 207 25.71 3.72 -22.61
C PHE A 207 24.62 3.09 -21.75
N ALA A 208 24.52 1.76 -21.81
CA ALA A 208 23.54 1.02 -21.01
C ALA A 208 23.93 1.00 -19.52
N PHE A 209 25.22 0.92 -19.17
CA PHE A 209 25.70 1.00 -17.77
C PHE A 209 25.35 2.35 -17.14
N LEU A 210 25.62 3.47 -17.81
CA LEU A 210 25.33 4.82 -17.28
C LEU A 210 23.82 5.03 -17.04
N LYS A 211 22.97 4.44 -17.89
CA LYS A 211 21.51 4.52 -17.72
C LYS A 211 21.04 3.76 -16.48
N VAL A 212 21.54 2.53 -16.27
CA VAL A 212 21.21 1.73 -15.08
C VAL A 212 21.84 2.34 -13.83
N ALA A 213 23.05 2.87 -13.90
CA ALA A 213 23.73 3.52 -12.77
C ALA A 213 22.99 4.76 -12.29
N LYS A 214 22.37 5.54 -13.19
CA LYS A 214 21.53 6.69 -12.80
C LYS A 214 20.27 6.24 -12.05
N THR A 215 19.63 5.16 -12.50
CA THR A 215 18.47 4.57 -11.80
C THR A 215 18.86 3.91 -10.47
N ALA A 216 20.09 3.40 -10.36
CA ALA A 216 20.64 2.83 -9.13
C ALA A 216 20.62 3.82 -7.97
N VAL A 217 21.08 5.07 -8.21
CA VAL A 217 21.12 6.12 -7.19
C VAL A 217 19.74 6.40 -6.61
N ASP A 218 18.71 6.48 -7.47
CA ASP A 218 17.35 6.74 -7.03
C ASP A 218 16.78 5.55 -6.22
N SER A 219 17.12 4.32 -6.62
CA SER A 219 16.75 3.10 -5.89
C SER A 219 17.40 3.04 -4.51
N PHE A 220 18.72 3.26 -4.42
CA PHE A 220 19.45 3.25 -3.16
C PHE A 220 18.95 4.34 -2.21
N LYS A 221 18.69 5.56 -2.70
CA LYS A 221 18.07 6.63 -1.89
C LYS A 221 16.68 6.25 -1.37
N ALA A 222 15.90 5.51 -2.14
CA ALA A 222 14.59 5.03 -1.72
C ALA A 222 14.72 3.94 -0.64
N SER A 223 15.64 2.99 -0.80
CA SER A 223 15.99 1.96 0.18
C SER A 223 16.50 2.58 1.49
N ASP A 224 17.42 3.55 1.42
CA ASP A 224 17.92 4.31 2.58
C ASP A 224 16.79 4.98 3.36
N LYS A 225 15.91 5.70 2.66
CA LYS A 225 14.77 6.36 3.30
C LYS A 225 13.84 5.37 3.98
N LEU A 226 13.64 4.18 3.40
CA LEU A 226 12.82 3.11 3.98
C LEU A 226 13.48 2.53 5.24
N LEU A 227 14.79 2.26 5.20
CA LEU A 227 15.55 1.73 6.33
C LEU A 227 15.62 2.73 7.49
N ILE A 228 15.94 4.00 7.22
CA ILE A 228 16.01 5.06 8.25
C ILE A 228 14.65 5.28 8.93
N THR A 229 13.56 5.33 8.17
CA THR A 229 12.20 5.47 8.74
C THR A 229 11.78 4.24 9.55
N SER A 230 12.35 3.08 9.26
CA SER A 230 12.11 1.83 9.98
C SER A 230 12.89 1.74 11.29
N THR A 231 14.09 2.30 11.36
CA THR A 231 14.94 2.41 12.57
C THR A 231 14.35 3.36 13.61
N SER A 232 13.83 4.51 13.20
CA SER A 232 13.29 5.54 14.11
C SER A 232 12.12 5.09 15.00
N SER A 233 11.55 3.91 14.73
CA SER A 233 10.41 3.37 15.48
C SER A 233 10.77 2.24 16.45
N ASN A 234 12.01 1.74 16.46
CA ASN A 234 12.39 0.55 17.22
C ASN A 234 13.71 0.79 17.96
N ASP A 235 13.63 1.07 19.26
CA ASP A 235 14.76 1.49 20.11
C ASP A 235 15.78 0.35 20.38
N LYS A 236 15.45 -0.88 19.97
CA LYS A 236 16.38 -2.01 19.85
C LYS A 236 16.37 -2.52 18.42
N LEU A 237 17.45 -2.26 17.69
CA LEU A 237 17.69 -2.80 16.35
C LEU A 237 17.60 -4.34 16.40
N SER A 238 16.56 -4.91 15.81
CA SER A 238 16.43 -6.36 15.67
C SER A 238 17.64 -6.92 14.92
N ARG A 239 18.17 -8.08 15.33
CA ARG A 239 19.29 -8.77 14.63
C ARG A 239 19.02 -8.91 13.13
N ARG A 240 17.75 -9.12 12.74
CA ARG A 240 17.32 -9.18 11.33
C ARG A 240 17.53 -7.84 10.60
N PHE A 241 17.17 -6.73 11.25
CA PHE A 241 17.34 -5.40 10.67
C PHE A 241 18.82 -5.01 10.55
N GLN A 242 19.65 -5.36 11.54
CA GLN A 242 21.11 -5.19 11.45
C GLN A 242 21.69 -5.94 10.26
N LYS A 243 21.25 -7.19 10.01
CA LYS A 243 21.66 -7.97 8.83
C LYS A 243 21.26 -7.28 7.52
N LEU A 244 20.03 -6.75 7.43
CA LEU A 244 19.55 -6.03 6.24
C LEU A 244 20.36 -4.74 6.00
N LEU A 245 20.73 -4.02 7.06
CA LEU A 245 21.56 -2.82 6.97
C LEU A 245 22.98 -3.15 6.47
N LEU A 246 23.60 -4.21 6.99
CA LEU A 246 24.90 -4.70 6.49
C LEU A 246 24.84 -5.08 5.01
N LEU A 247 23.78 -5.78 4.58
CA LEU A 247 23.57 -6.15 3.18
C LEU A 247 23.40 -4.93 2.28
N HIS A 248 22.63 -3.92 2.71
CA HIS A 248 22.47 -2.66 1.99
C HIS A 248 23.81 -1.92 1.83
N THR A 249 24.58 -1.79 2.91
CA THR A 249 25.90 -1.14 2.87
C THR A 249 26.88 -1.89 1.98
N SER A 250 26.86 -3.23 2.00
CA SER A 250 27.66 -4.05 1.08
C SER A 250 27.27 -3.81 -0.39
N ALA A 251 25.97 -3.74 -0.68
CA ALA A 251 25.46 -3.42 -2.02
C ALA A 251 25.91 -2.03 -2.51
N GLN A 252 25.87 -1.02 -1.63
CA GLN A 252 26.39 0.32 -1.93
C GLN A 252 27.92 0.32 -2.17
N GLY A 253 28.67 -0.49 -1.42
CA GLY A 253 30.11 -0.70 -1.63
C GLY A 253 30.42 -1.24 -3.02
N ILE A 254 29.76 -2.33 -3.42
CA ILE A 254 29.91 -2.93 -4.75
C ILE A 254 29.55 -1.93 -5.85
N TYR A 255 28.48 -1.15 -5.67
CA TYR A 255 28.11 -0.09 -6.61
C TYR A 255 29.20 0.98 -6.75
N SER A 256 29.83 1.40 -5.65
CA SER A 256 30.92 2.37 -5.66
C SER A 256 32.15 1.86 -6.40
N GLU A 257 32.52 0.59 -6.19
CA GLU A 257 33.63 -0.06 -6.90
C GLU A 257 33.37 -0.13 -8.41
N LEU A 258 32.14 -0.48 -8.82
CA LEU A 258 31.75 -0.49 -10.24
C LEU A 258 31.83 0.91 -10.88
N LEU A 259 31.49 1.97 -10.14
CA LEU A 259 31.66 3.34 -10.61
C LEU A 259 33.14 3.72 -10.75
N GLU A 260 33.99 3.31 -9.81
CA GLU A 260 35.43 3.56 -9.86
C GLU A 260 36.10 2.83 -11.03
N LEU A 261 35.76 1.55 -11.26
CA LEU A 261 36.23 0.77 -12.40
C LEU A 261 35.81 1.42 -13.74
N ASN A 262 34.58 1.91 -13.83
CA ASN A 262 34.11 2.63 -15.02
C ASN A 262 34.81 3.99 -15.21
N ALA A 263 35.14 4.70 -14.11
CA ALA A 263 35.93 5.94 -14.17
C ALA A 263 37.34 5.67 -14.71
N LYS A 264 37.95 4.55 -14.31
CA LYS A 264 39.27 4.09 -14.78
C LYS A 264 39.24 3.42 -16.16
N GLN A 265 38.08 3.30 -16.81
CA GLN A 265 37.88 2.64 -18.11
C GLN A 265 38.31 1.15 -18.14
N ILE A 266 38.34 0.46 -16.99
CA ILE A 266 38.76 -0.95 -16.92
C ILE A 266 37.61 -1.83 -17.41
N ARG A 267 37.82 -2.52 -18.55
CA ARG A 267 36.88 -3.42 -19.21
C ARG A 267 37.64 -4.53 -19.95
N PRO A 268 37.07 -5.74 -20.10
CA PRO A 268 35.79 -6.21 -19.56
C PRO A 268 35.87 -6.63 -18.09
N LEU A 269 34.72 -6.78 -17.42
CA LEU A 269 34.66 -7.45 -16.12
C LEU A 269 34.89 -8.96 -16.29
N PRO A 270 35.57 -9.63 -15.33
CA PRO A 270 35.64 -11.10 -15.30
C PRO A 270 34.24 -11.72 -15.25
N ASP A 271 33.95 -12.66 -16.15
CA ASP A 271 32.66 -13.34 -16.24
C ASP A 271 32.32 -14.12 -14.94
N GLU A 272 33.32 -14.53 -14.19
CA GLU A 272 33.17 -15.22 -12.90
C GLU A 272 32.51 -14.35 -11.82
N LEU A 273 32.73 -13.02 -11.85
CA LEU A 273 32.06 -12.09 -10.94
C LEU A 273 30.58 -11.94 -11.28
N ILE A 274 30.25 -12.03 -12.57
CA ILE A 274 28.87 -12.03 -13.07
C ILE A 274 28.17 -13.33 -12.64
N GLU A 275 28.82 -14.49 -12.84
CA GLU A 275 28.31 -15.79 -12.38
C GLU A 275 28.12 -15.85 -10.85
N MET A 276 29.05 -15.27 -10.08
CA MET A 276 28.95 -15.22 -8.62
C MET A 276 27.75 -14.37 -8.15
N MET A 277 27.52 -13.22 -8.78
CA MET A 277 26.36 -12.38 -8.45
C MET A 277 25.04 -13.07 -8.81
N ASP A 278 24.98 -13.76 -9.94
CA ASP A 278 23.79 -14.50 -10.36
C ASP A 278 23.50 -15.66 -9.41
N HIS A 279 24.54 -16.33 -8.90
CA HIS A 279 24.41 -17.34 -7.84
C HIS A 279 23.87 -16.76 -6.53
N ILE A 280 24.34 -15.57 -6.13
CA ILE A 280 23.82 -14.86 -4.94
C ILE A 280 22.34 -14.49 -5.11
N ILE A 281 21.93 -14.02 -6.29
CA ILE A 281 20.51 -13.69 -6.56
C ILE A 281 19.63 -14.93 -6.56
N ALA A 282 20.10 -16.04 -7.15
CA ALA A 282 19.38 -17.31 -7.14
C ALA A 282 19.15 -17.82 -5.71
N GLN A 283 20.13 -17.64 -4.82
CA GLN A 283 19.99 -17.94 -3.39
C GLN A 283 19.05 -16.97 -2.66
N LEU A 284 19.00 -15.71 -3.09
CA LEU A 284 18.13 -14.69 -2.52
C LEU A 284 16.64 -14.93 -2.85
N ASP A 285 16.36 -15.50 -4.02
CA ASP A 285 15.01 -15.84 -4.49
C ASP A 285 14.54 -17.25 -4.01
N ASN A 286 15.46 -18.21 -3.80
CA ASN A 286 15.16 -19.57 -3.31
C ASN A 286 15.75 -19.82 -1.92
N SER A 287 15.10 -19.33 -0.86
CA SER A 287 15.59 -19.43 0.52
C SER A 287 15.41 -20.80 1.19
N ASP A 288 14.75 -21.77 0.53
CA ASP A 288 14.39 -23.09 1.10
C ASP A 288 15.24 -24.28 0.60
N GLU A 289 16.07 -24.14 -0.44
CA GLU A 289 16.85 -25.25 -0.99
C GLU A 289 18.35 -25.17 -0.67
N ASN A 290 18.89 -26.28 -0.13
CA ASN A 290 20.32 -26.61 0.08
C ASN A 290 21.31 -25.55 -0.42
N VAL A 291 21.78 -24.69 0.50
CA VAL A 291 22.77 -23.64 0.25
C VAL A 291 24.05 -24.24 -0.35
N ARG A 292 24.19 -24.21 -1.68
CA ARG A 292 25.43 -24.58 -2.36
C ARG A 292 26.37 -23.37 -2.31
N TYR A 293 27.41 -23.43 -1.49
CA TYR A 293 28.46 -22.41 -1.45
C TYR A 293 29.18 -22.31 -2.80
N TRP A 294 29.49 -21.08 -3.23
CA TRP A 294 30.34 -20.83 -4.40
C TRP A 294 31.74 -21.43 -4.14
N ARG A 295 32.24 -22.23 -5.08
CA ARG A 295 33.52 -22.97 -4.94
C ARG A 295 34.47 -22.80 -6.12
N LYS A 296 34.12 -21.99 -7.13
CA LYS A 296 35.04 -21.70 -8.23
C LYS A 296 36.01 -20.59 -7.80
N GLU A 297 37.30 -20.77 -8.07
CA GLU A 297 38.28 -19.69 -7.93
C GLU A 297 38.00 -18.62 -8.98
N VAL A 298 38.15 -17.35 -8.60
CA VAL A 298 37.98 -16.21 -9.50
C VAL A 298 39.34 -15.94 -10.14
N THR A 299 39.50 -16.33 -11.41
CA THR A 299 40.66 -16.03 -12.24
C THR A 299 40.55 -14.64 -12.86
N VAL A 300 41.33 -13.73 -12.28
CA VAL A 300 41.33 -12.30 -12.60
C VAL A 300 42.46 -11.98 -13.60
N THR A 301 42.19 -11.18 -14.64
CA THR A 301 43.22 -10.66 -15.57
C THR A 301 44.29 -9.82 -14.84
N GLU A 302 45.56 -9.85 -15.25
CA GLU A 302 46.67 -9.17 -14.55
C GLU A 302 46.43 -7.66 -14.26
N GLU A 303 45.70 -6.95 -15.13
CA GLU A 303 45.32 -5.54 -14.91
C GLU A 303 44.35 -5.34 -13.74
N PHE A 304 43.43 -6.28 -13.52
CA PHE A 304 42.45 -6.24 -12.42
C PHE A 304 43.08 -6.76 -11.12
N GLN A 305 44.07 -7.66 -11.21
CA GLN A 305 44.81 -8.18 -10.05
C GLN A 305 45.67 -7.09 -9.39
N LYS A 306 46.32 -6.22 -10.19
CA LYS A 306 47.05 -5.03 -9.69
C LYS A 306 46.15 -4.01 -8.97
N PHE A 307 44.86 -3.97 -9.30
CA PHE A 307 43.90 -3.07 -8.69
C PHE A 307 43.36 -3.58 -7.35
N ILE A 308 43.22 -4.90 -7.18
CA ILE A 308 42.76 -5.52 -5.92
C ILE A 308 43.91 -5.63 -4.89
N GLN A 309 45.16 -5.70 -5.34
CA GLN A 309 46.34 -5.91 -4.49
C GLN A 309 46.44 -4.99 -3.24
N PRO A 310 46.11 -3.68 -3.30
CA PRO A 310 46.07 -2.80 -2.14
C PRO A 310 45.00 -3.16 -1.08
N TYR A 311 43.99 -3.94 -1.45
CA TYR A 311 42.88 -4.37 -0.60
C TYR A 311 43.07 -5.78 -0.01
N ILE A 312 44.05 -6.56 -0.49
CA ILE A 312 44.37 -7.92 0.01
C ILE A 312 45.47 -7.88 1.09
N GLU A 313 46.28 -6.81 1.13
CA GLU A 313 47.39 -6.65 2.09
C GLU A 313 47.02 -5.93 3.40
N ASN A 314 45.73 -5.69 3.67
CA ASN A 314 45.20 -5.19 4.96
C ASN A 314 44.15 -6.16 5.53
#